data_AF-A0A8T7AGI4-F1
#
_entry.id   AF-A0A8T7AGI4-F1
#
_cell.length_a   1.000
_cell.length_b   1.000
_cell.length_c   1.000
_cell.angle_alpha   90.00
_cell.angle_beta   90.00
_cell.angle_gamma   90.00
#
_symmetry.space_group_name_H-M   'P 1'
#
loop_
_entity.id
_entity.type
_entity.pdbx_description
1 polymer ?
#
loop_
_entity_poly.entity_id
_entity_poly.type
_entity_poly.pdbx_seq_one_letter_code
_entity_poly.pdbx_strand_id
1 'polypeptide(L)'
;MDNLNNLWLSSGIAQVQPGQLFMLLIGLGLLYLAVKKGFEPLLLVPIGFGTLLANIPGAGFDAAPVYDALGHLQSPGGLLYYIYNAGIATGLFPLIIFMGVGAMTDFGPLLANPKTLLLGAAAQVGIFTTVLGAVALGHFEILDFTIRDAASIGIIGGADGPTAIFVTSKL
;
A
#
# COMPACT_ATOMS: atom_id res chain seq x y z
N MET A 1 -29.87 13.19 29.79
CA MET A 1 -28.80 13.95 29.08
C MET A 1 -27.67 13.03 28.63
N ASP A 2 -27.52 11.86 29.24
CA ASP A 2 -26.46 10.89 28.95
C ASP A 2 -26.53 10.29 27.53
N ASN A 3 -27.74 10.11 26.98
CA ASN A 3 -27.90 9.64 25.59
C ASN A 3 -27.43 10.68 24.56
N LEU A 4 -27.56 11.98 24.84
CA LEU A 4 -27.04 13.05 23.97
C LEU A 4 -25.52 13.13 24.06
N ASN A 5 -24.95 12.95 25.26
CA ASN A 5 -23.50 12.86 25.44
C ASN A 5 -22.92 11.60 24.77
N ASN A 6 -23.61 10.46 24.83
CA ASN A 6 -23.20 9.24 24.13
C ASN A 6 -23.30 9.38 22.61
N LEU A 7 -24.32 10.07 22.08
CA LEU A 7 -24.42 10.40 20.66
C LEU A 7 -23.32 11.38 20.21
N TRP A 8 -22.95 12.31 21.07
CA TRP A 8 -21.85 13.23 20.78
C TRP A 8 -20.51 12.51 20.78
N LEU A 9 -20.24 11.66 21.77
CA LEU A 9 -19.01 10.85 21.88
C LEU A 9 -18.92 9.75 20.80
N SER A 10 -20.05 9.23 20.33
CA SER A 10 -20.10 8.28 19.22
C SER A 10 -20.06 8.95 17.85
N SER A 11 -20.17 10.29 17.78
CA SER A 11 -20.08 11.00 16.52
C SER A 11 -18.65 10.95 15.97
N GLY A 12 -18.52 10.74 14.66
CA GLY A 12 -17.21 10.71 13.99
C GLY A 12 -16.40 11.98 14.24
N ILE A 13 -17.06 13.15 14.40
CA ILE A 13 -16.40 14.44 14.69
C ILE A 13 -15.70 14.42 16.06
N ALA A 14 -16.30 13.80 17.08
CA ALA A 14 -15.71 13.71 18.41
C ALA A 14 -14.56 12.67 18.50
N GLN A 15 -14.46 11.77 17.52
CA GLN A 15 -13.45 10.72 17.46
C GLN A 15 -12.29 11.05 16.50
N VAL A 16 -12.29 12.23 15.88
CA VAL A 16 -11.23 12.66 14.95
C VAL A 16 -9.89 12.70 15.68
N GLN A 17 -8.95 11.91 15.19
CA GLN A 17 -7.54 12.04 15.58
C GLN A 17 -6.80 12.96 14.61
N PRO A 18 -5.83 13.78 15.07
CA PRO A 18 -5.06 14.66 14.19
C PRO A 18 -4.35 13.93 13.04
N GLY A 19 -3.86 12.72 13.28
CA GLY A 19 -3.22 11.88 12.26
C GLY A 19 -4.18 11.42 11.16
N GLN A 20 -5.44 11.11 11.51
CA GLN A 20 -6.46 10.73 10.53
C GLN A 20 -6.80 11.90 9.61
N LEU A 21 -6.92 13.11 10.15
CA LEU A 21 -7.18 14.31 9.35
C LEU A 21 -6.05 14.56 8.33
N PHE A 22 -4.81 14.35 8.73
CA PHE A 22 -3.65 14.46 7.83
C PHE A 22 -3.69 13.40 6.72
N MET A 23 -4.01 12.15 7.05
CA MET A 23 -4.13 11.08 6.07
C MET A 23 -5.30 11.29 5.09
N LEU A 24 -6.41 11.89 5.54
CA LEU A 24 -7.51 12.29 4.66
C LEU A 24 -7.06 13.35 3.64
N LEU A 25 -6.25 14.33 4.06
CA LEU A 25 -5.67 15.31 3.15
C LEU A 25 -4.72 14.66 2.13
N ILE A 26 -3.91 13.69 2.56
CA ILE A 26 -3.07 12.91 1.65
C ILE A 26 -3.93 12.13 0.65
N GLY A 27 -4.98 11.44 1.11
CA GLY A 27 -5.89 10.69 0.23
C GLY A 27 -6.54 11.57 -0.84
N LEU A 28 -7.00 12.78 -0.46
CA LEU A 28 -7.49 13.77 -1.42
C LEU A 28 -6.40 14.25 -2.39
N GLY A 29 -5.17 14.42 -1.90
CA GLY A 29 -4.00 14.74 -2.71
C GLY A 29 -3.69 13.67 -3.76
N LEU A 30 -3.74 12.39 -3.37
CA LEU A 30 -3.55 11.26 -4.29
C LEU A 30 -4.64 11.21 -5.36
N LEU A 31 -5.91 11.41 -4.97
CA LEU A 31 -7.02 11.49 -5.94
C LEU A 31 -6.86 12.66 -6.90
N TYR A 32 -6.41 13.82 -6.41
CA TYR A 32 -6.13 14.98 -7.25
C TYR A 32 -5.03 14.69 -8.29
N LEU A 33 -3.93 14.05 -7.87
CA LEU A 33 -2.85 13.65 -8.77
C LEU A 33 -3.32 12.64 -9.82
N ALA A 34 -4.12 11.65 -9.40
CA ALA A 34 -4.62 10.62 -10.28
C ALA A 34 -5.59 11.17 -11.34
N VAL A 35 -6.57 11.98 -10.92
CA VAL A 35 -7.66 12.46 -11.79
C VAL A 35 -7.23 13.66 -12.62
N LYS A 36 -6.66 14.70 -12.00
CA LYS A 36 -6.35 15.95 -12.70
C LYS A 36 -5.04 15.88 -13.46
N LYS A 37 -4.03 15.24 -12.87
CA LYS A 37 -2.70 15.14 -13.49
C LYS A 37 -2.46 13.82 -14.21
N GLY A 38 -3.37 12.84 -14.11
CA GLY A 38 -3.29 11.58 -14.85
C GLY A 38 -2.15 10.66 -14.42
N PHE A 39 -1.64 10.80 -13.19
CA PHE A 39 -0.63 9.88 -12.66
C PHE A 39 -1.27 8.53 -12.33
N GLU A 40 -0.88 7.47 -13.06
CA GLU A 40 -1.33 6.07 -12.87
C GLU A 40 -2.77 5.92 -12.36
N PRO A 41 -3.78 6.46 -13.08
CA PRO A 41 -5.14 6.58 -12.56
C PRO A 41 -5.78 5.23 -12.22
N LEU A 42 -5.35 4.16 -12.91
CA LEU A 42 -5.84 2.79 -12.70
C LEU A 42 -5.56 2.27 -11.28
N LEU A 43 -4.41 2.61 -10.69
CA LEU A 43 -4.03 2.16 -9.36
C LEU A 43 -4.15 3.27 -8.31
N LEU A 44 -3.79 4.50 -8.68
CA LEU A 44 -3.73 5.62 -7.74
C LEU A 44 -5.11 6.10 -7.27
N VAL A 45 -6.16 5.96 -8.11
CA VAL A 45 -7.53 6.28 -7.70
C VAL A 45 -8.02 5.32 -6.60
N PRO A 46 -7.99 3.98 -6.78
CA PRO A 46 -8.32 3.04 -5.72
C PRO A 46 -7.48 3.22 -4.46
N ILE A 47 -6.17 3.50 -4.58
CA ILE A 47 -5.30 3.74 -3.43
C ILE A 47 -5.76 4.99 -2.66
N GLY A 48 -5.95 6.12 -3.35
CA GLY A 48 -6.40 7.35 -2.73
C GLY A 48 -7.77 7.20 -2.04
N PHE A 49 -8.71 6.51 -2.69
CA PHE A 49 -10.03 6.24 -2.12
C PHE A 49 -9.95 5.28 -0.91
N GLY A 50 -9.10 4.25 -0.98
CA GLY A 50 -8.83 3.35 0.13
C GLY A 50 -8.22 4.07 1.34
N THR A 51 -7.28 5.00 1.10
CA THR A 51 -6.72 5.87 2.15
C THR A 51 -7.81 6.72 2.81
N LEU A 52 -8.76 7.25 2.04
CA LEU A 52 -9.88 7.99 2.62
C LEU A 52 -10.73 7.10 3.51
N LEU A 53 -11.18 5.94 3.00
CA LEU A 53 -12.04 5.01 3.74
C LEU A 53 -11.38 4.49 5.02
N ALA A 54 -10.09 4.13 4.97
CA ALA A 54 -9.36 3.64 6.14
C ALA A 54 -9.22 4.70 7.26
N ASN A 55 -9.26 5.99 6.90
CA ASN A 55 -9.06 7.09 7.85
C ASN A 55 -10.37 7.81 8.22
N ILE A 56 -11.55 7.26 7.89
CA ILE A 56 -12.83 7.81 8.36
C ILE A 56 -12.95 7.58 9.88
N PRO A 57 -13.03 8.64 10.70
CA PRO A 57 -13.11 8.51 12.15
C PRO A 57 -14.33 7.69 12.59
N GLY A 58 -14.11 6.69 13.43
CA GLY A 58 -15.16 5.85 14.00
C GLY A 58 -15.78 4.82 13.03
N ALA A 59 -15.32 4.73 11.78
CA ALA A 59 -15.90 3.81 10.80
C ALA A 59 -15.27 2.40 10.80
N GLY A 60 -14.00 2.27 11.20
CA GLY A 60 -13.33 0.98 11.38
C GLY A 60 -13.24 0.12 10.12
N PHE A 61 -13.11 0.73 8.94
CA PHE A 61 -13.07 0.00 7.66
C PHE A 61 -11.87 -0.95 7.53
N ASP A 62 -10.79 -0.73 8.27
CA ASP A 62 -9.58 -1.54 8.36
C ASP A 62 -9.45 -2.33 9.68
N ALA A 63 -10.47 -2.27 10.55
CA ALA A 63 -10.44 -2.91 11.85
C ALA A 63 -10.32 -4.45 11.74
N ALA A 64 -9.46 -5.04 12.56
CA ALA A 64 -9.34 -6.48 12.65
C ALA A 64 -10.57 -7.10 13.36
N PRO A 65 -11.01 -8.30 12.96
CA PRO A 65 -12.06 -9.02 13.66
C PRO A 65 -11.61 -9.39 15.08
N VAL A 66 -12.51 -9.21 16.04
CA VAL A 66 -12.26 -9.53 17.44
C VAL A 66 -12.90 -10.88 17.75
N TYR A 67 -12.10 -11.82 18.25
CA TYR A 67 -12.53 -13.14 18.69
C TYR A 67 -12.42 -13.26 20.22
N ASP A 68 -13.37 -13.96 20.82
CA ASP A 68 -13.33 -14.31 22.24
C ASP A 68 -12.26 -15.38 22.54
N ALA A 69 -11.95 -15.60 23.82
CA ALA A 69 -11.05 -16.66 24.29
C ALA A 69 -11.51 -18.08 23.88
N LEU A 70 -12.80 -18.25 23.60
CA LEU A 70 -13.39 -19.49 23.07
C LEU A 70 -13.40 -19.56 21.53
N GLY A 71 -12.83 -18.58 20.83
CA GLY A 71 -12.73 -18.54 19.37
C GLY A 71 -14.00 -18.04 18.65
N HIS A 72 -15.00 -17.56 19.39
CA HIS A 72 -16.23 -17.01 18.79
C HIS A 72 -16.02 -15.55 18.33
N LEU A 73 -16.53 -15.21 17.15
CA LEU A 73 -16.42 -13.86 16.59
C LEU A 73 -17.33 -12.88 17.37
N GLN A 74 -16.72 -11.94 18.09
CA GLN A 74 -17.42 -10.91 18.86
C GLN A 74 -17.71 -9.67 18.01
N SER A 75 -16.78 -9.28 17.15
CA SER A 75 -16.94 -8.14 16.25
C SER A 75 -16.35 -8.48 14.87
N PRO A 76 -17.12 -8.31 13.78
CA PRO A 76 -16.59 -8.53 12.44
C PRO A 76 -15.50 -7.50 12.12
N GLY A 77 -14.56 -7.91 11.27
CA GLY A 77 -13.55 -7.00 10.74
C GLY A 77 -14.15 -6.00 9.76
N GLY A 78 -13.40 -4.95 9.47
CA GLY A 78 -13.75 -3.98 8.45
C GLY A 78 -13.63 -4.55 7.04
N LEU A 79 -14.33 -3.95 6.07
CA LEU A 79 -14.29 -4.38 4.67
C LEU A 79 -12.86 -4.38 4.10
N LEU A 80 -12.08 -3.33 4.35
CA LEU A 80 -10.71 -3.21 3.85
C LEU A 80 -9.78 -4.24 4.49
N TYR A 81 -10.03 -4.60 5.77
CA TYR A 81 -9.29 -5.67 6.43
C TYR A 81 -9.47 -7.00 5.69
N TYR A 82 -10.70 -7.37 5.34
CA TYR A 82 -10.95 -8.61 4.61
C TYR A 82 -10.37 -8.60 3.21
N ILE A 83 -10.47 -7.47 2.49
CA ILE A 83 -9.87 -7.32 1.16
C ILE A 83 -8.34 -7.47 1.23
N TYR A 84 -7.70 -6.83 2.22
CA TYR A 84 -6.26 -6.92 2.42
C TYR A 84 -5.82 -8.35 2.74
N ASN A 85 -6.48 -9.00 3.70
CA ASN A 85 -6.11 -10.34 4.12
C ASN A 85 -6.37 -11.40 3.05
N ALA A 86 -7.50 -11.32 2.35
CA ALA A 86 -7.83 -12.27 1.29
C ALA A 86 -6.98 -12.07 0.03
N GLY A 87 -6.66 -10.83 -0.33
CA GLY A 87 -6.04 -10.48 -1.61
C GLY A 87 -4.55 -10.18 -1.54
N ILE A 88 -4.12 -9.30 -0.64
CA ILE A 88 -2.74 -8.78 -0.59
C ILE A 88 -1.84 -9.66 0.28
N ALA A 89 -2.31 -10.05 1.47
CA ALA A 89 -1.52 -10.86 2.41
C ALA A 89 -1.26 -12.28 1.87
N THR A 90 -2.26 -12.87 1.21
CA THR A 90 -2.10 -14.14 0.48
C THR A 90 -1.18 -14.00 -0.74
N GLY A 91 -1.03 -12.80 -1.28
CA GLY A 91 -0.32 -12.51 -2.53
C GLY A 91 -1.16 -12.73 -3.79
N LEU A 92 -2.45 -13.02 -3.65
CA LEU A 92 -3.34 -13.31 -4.78
C LEU A 92 -3.47 -12.12 -5.75
N PHE A 93 -3.75 -10.91 -5.25
CA PHE A 93 -3.97 -9.74 -6.12
C PHE A 93 -2.71 -9.31 -6.87
N PRO A 94 -1.53 -9.16 -6.23
CA PRO A 94 -0.32 -8.80 -6.95
C PRO A 94 0.04 -9.80 -8.05
N LEU A 95 -0.12 -11.10 -7.78
CA LEU A 95 0.18 -12.16 -8.76
C LEU A 95 -0.79 -12.16 -9.95
N ILE A 96 -2.09 -11.96 -9.71
CA ILE A 96 -3.08 -11.85 -10.80
C ILE A 96 -2.80 -10.61 -11.65
N ILE A 97 -2.50 -9.47 -11.02
CA ILE A 97 -2.16 -8.24 -11.74
C ILE A 97 -0.88 -8.47 -12.57
N PHE A 98 0.14 -9.08 -11.98
CA PHE A 98 1.41 -9.39 -12.66
C PHE A 98 1.23 -10.37 -13.83
N MET A 99 0.35 -11.37 -13.68
CA MET A 99 -0.05 -12.25 -14.78
C MET A 99 -0.72 -11.47 -15.91
N GLY A 100 -1.59 -10.50 -15.58
CA GLY A 100 -2.21 -9.59 -16.55
C GLY A 100 -1.19 -8.72 -17.29
N VAL A 101 -0.21 -8.14 -16.59
CA VAL A 101 0.90 -7.39 -17.19
C VAL A 101 1.69 -8.28 -18.15
N GLY A 102 2.03 -9.51 -17.73
CA GLY A 102 2.71 -10.49 -18.58
C GLY A 102 1.92 -10.85 -19.84
N ALA A 103 0.60 -10.99 -19.73
CA ALA A 103 -0.29 -11.26 -20.88
C ALA A 103 -0.37 -10.09 -21.88
N MET A 104 -0.14 -8.85 -21.42
CA MET A 104 -0.11 -7.65 -22.26
C MET A 104 1.29 -7.29 -22.78
N THR A 105 2.34 -8.00 -22.35
CA THR A 105 3.73 -7.68 -22.69
C THR A 105 4.09 -8.22 -24.08
N ASP A 106 4.52 -7.33 -24.98
CA ASP A 106 5.05 -7.71 -26.30
C ASP A 106 6.55 -8.04 -26.21
N PHE A 107 6.90 -9.28 -26.54
CA PHE A 107 8.28 -9.75 -26.56
C PHE A 107 8.99 -9.50 -27.90
N GLY A 108 8.29 -9.08 -28.96
CA GLY A 108 8.85 -8.86 -30.29
C GLY A 108 10.08 -7.92 -30.29
N PRO A 109 10.00 -6.71 -29.68
CA PRO A 109 11.13 -5.79 -29.59
C PRO A 109 12.31 -6.35 -28.80
N LEU A 110 12.04 -7.12 -27.73
CA LEU A 110 13.06 -7.73 -26.87
C LEU A 110 13.84 -8.82 -27.61
N LEU A 111 13.13 -9.68 -28.34
CA LEU A 111 13.71 -10.77 -29.12
C LEU A 111 14.47 -10.26 -30.36
N ALA A 112 14.01 -9.17 -30.97
CA ALA A 112 14.65 -8.57 -32.14
C ALA A 112 16.03 -7.97 -31.82
N ASN A 113 16.24 -7.45 -30.60
CA ASN A 113 17.55 -6.98 -30.15
C ASN A 113 17.83 -7.41 -28.70
N PRO A 114 18.39 -8.61 -28.48
CA PRO A 114 18.65 -9.13 -27.14
C PRO A 114 19.58 -8.27 -26.29
N LYS A 115 20.38 -7.37 -26.88
CA LYS A 115 21.22 -6.43 -26.11
C LYS A 115 20.39 -5.47 -25.25
N THR A 116 19.11 -5.27 -25.58
CA THR A 116 18.18 -4.49 -24.75
C THR A 116 17.91 -5.14 -23.39
N LEU A 117 18.13 -6.45 -23.22
CA LEU A 117 18.09 -7.12 -21.91
C LEU A 117 19.12 -6.53 -20.93
N LEU A 118 20.26 -6.04 -21.44
CA LEU A 118 21.28 -5.41 -20.59
C LEU A 118 20.81 -4.06 -20.01
N LEU A 119 19.90 -3.36 -20.69
CA LEU A 119 19.24 -2.17 -20.11
C LEU A 119 18.36 -2.59 -18.91
N GLY A 120 17.68 -3.74 -19.00
CA GLY A 120 16.94 -4.31 -17.88
C GLY A 120 17.85 -4.67 -16.69
N ALA A 121 19.05 -5.17 -16.96
CA ALA A 121 20.05 -5.40 -15.91
C ALA A 121 20.53 -4.09 -15.25
N ALA A 122 20.67 -3.00 -16.02
CA ALA A 122 21.00 -1.69 -15.48
C ALA A 122 19.88 -1.13 -14.56
N ALA A 123 18.61 -1.42 -14.85
CA ALA A 123 17.49 -1.03 -13.99
C ALA A 123 17.59 -1.64 -12.57
N GLN A 124 18.17 -2.85 -12.44
CA GLN A 124 18.39 -3.50 -11.14
C GLN A 124 19.41 -2.76 -10.25
N VAL A 125 20.32 -1.97 -10.85
CA VAL A 125 21.24 -1.11 -10.10
C VAL A 125 20.46 -0.08 -9.28
N GLY A 126 19.31 0.40 -9.77
CA GLY A 126 18.43 1.30 -9.03
C GLY A 126 17.92 0.70 -7.72
N ILE A 127 17.55 -0.59 -7.74
CA ILE A 127 17.13 -1.32 -6.54
C ILE A 127 18.26 -1.37 -5.52
N PHE A 128 19.44 -1.86 -5.92
CA PHE A 128 20.58 -1.98 -5.01
C PHE A 128 21.05 -0.63 -4.46
N THR A 129 21.05 0.42 -5.30
CA THR A 129 21.40 1.77 -4.86
C THR A 129 20.42 2.28 -3.80
N THR A 130 19.13 2.03 -3.99
CA THR A 130 18.08 2.43 -3.04
C THR A 130 18.19 1.64 -1.72
N VAL A 131 18.47 0.34 -1.76
CA VAL A 131 18.73 -0.48 -0.55
C VAL A 131 19.96 0.04 0.19
N LEU A 132 21.09 0.27 -0.50
CA LEU A 132 22.30 0.79 0.12
C LEU A 132 22.07 2.17 0.74
N GLY A 133 21.27 3.02 0.09
CA GLY A 133 20.86 4.30 0.64
C GLY A 133 20.03 4.16 1.91
N ALA A 134 19.02 3.28 1.92
CA ALA A 134 18.18 3.03 3.09
C ALA A 134 18.99 2.44 4.26
N VAL A 135 19.88 1.48 3.99
CA VAL A 135 20.78 0.91 5.01
C VAL A 135 21.75 1.97 5.53
N ALA A 136 22.29 2.84 4.67
CA ALA A 136 23.16 3.93 5.10
C ALA A 136 22.41 4.92 6.02
N LEU A 137 21.17 5.29 5.68
CA LEU A 137 20.33 6.13 6.55
C LEU A 137 20.06 5.49 7.92
N GLY A 138 19.89 4.16 7.95
CA GLY A 138 19.83 3.37 9.19
C GLY A 138 21.13 3.37 9.97
N HIS A 139 22.26 3.18 9.29
CA HIS A 139 23.57 3.17 9.93
C HIS A 139 23.98 4.53 10.52
N PHE A 140 23.61 5.64 9.86
CA PHE A 140 23.85 6.99 10.34
C PHE A 140 22.82 7.47 11.38
N GLU A 141 21.92 6.58 11.85
CA GLU A 141 20.87 6.88 12.84
C GLU A 141 19.96 8.06 12.44
N ILE A 142 19.82 8.32 11.13
CA ILE A 142 18.92 9.35 10.61
C ILE A 142 17.48 8.82 10.64
N LEU A 143 17.28 7.54 10.26
CA LEU A 143 16.00 6.85 10.26
C LEU A 143 16.21 5.38 10.64
N ASP A 144 15.41 4.84 11.56
CA ASP A 144 15.50 3.43 11.98
C ASP A 144 14.90 2.48 10.93
N PHE A 145 15.72 2.10 9.94
CA PHE A 145 15.35 1.08 8.96
C PHE A 145 15.94 -0.27 9.29
N THR A 146 15.08 -1.29 9.43
CA THR A 146 15.55 -2.67 9.43
C THR A 146 16.00 -3.09 8.03
N ILE A 147 16.73 -4.20 7.93
CA ILE A 147 17.12 -4.74 6.61
C ILE A 147 15.90 -5.11 5.74
N ARG A 148 14.78 -5.49 6.38
CA ARG A 148 13.53 -5.80 5.70
C ARG A 148 12.87 -4.55 5.14
N ASP A 149 12.82 -3.47 5.92
CA ASP A 149 12.30 -2.18 5.46
C ASP A 149 13.14 -1.62 4.31
N ALA A 150 14.46 -1.67 4.45
CA ALA A 150 15.39 -1.24 3.40
C ALA A 150 15.22 -2.06 2.12
N ALA A 151 15.01 -3.37 2.22
CA ALA A 151 14.71 -4.23 1.07
C ALA A 151 13.37 -3.86 0.41
N SER A 152 12.30 -3.65 1.19
CA SER A 152 10.99 -3.21 0.68
C SER A 152 11.07 -1.86 -0.03
N ILE A 153 11.77 -0.87 0.55
CA ILE A 153 12.01 0.45 -0.05
C ILE A 153 12.83 0.31 -1.35
N GLY A 154 13.80 -0.60 -1.36
CA GLY A 154 14.66 -0.87 -2.50
C GLY A 154 13.91 -1.24 -3.77
N ILE A 155 12.86 -2.06 -3.65
CA ILE A 155 12.10 -2.55 -4.82
C ILE A 155 11.42 -1.43 -5.60
N ILE A 156 11.16 -0.26 -4.97
CA ILE A 156 10.64 0.92 -5.66
C ILE A 156 11.56 1.35 -6.82
N GLY A 157 12.87 1.17 -6.67
CA GLY A 157 13.86 1.46 -7.71
C GLY A 157 13.72 0.61 -8.98
N GLY A 158 12.98 -0.50 -8.91
CA GLY A 158 12.65 -1.34 -10.06
C GLY A 158 11.49 -0.83 -10.92
N ALA A 159 10.76 0.19 -10.45
CA ALA A 159 9.61 0.80 -11.13
C ALA A 159 8.48 -0.19 -11.52
N ASP A 160 8.39 -1.32 -10.83
CA ASP A 160 7.36 -2.35 -11.03
C ASP A 160 6.43 -2.43 -9.81
N GLY A 161 5.28 -1.78 -9.93
CA GLY A 161 4.30 -1.64 -8.84
C GLY A 161 3.79 -2.97 -8.27
N PRO A 162 3.25 -3.90 -9.09
CA PRO A 162 2.76 -5.20 -8.61
C PRO A 162 3.83 -6.00 -7.85
N THR A 163 5.07 -6.03 -8.34
CA THR A 163 6.18 -6.72 -7.65
C THR A 163 6.55 -6.02 -6.36
N ALA A 164 6.59 -4.68 -6.33
CA ALA A 164 6.84 -3.91 -5.12
C ALA A 164 5.80 -4.19 -4.02
N ILE A 165 4.51 -4.25 -4.40
CA ILE A 165 3.43 -4.59 -3.46
C ILE A 165 3.59 -6.02 -2.93
N PHE A 166 3.93 -6.97 -3.80
CA PHE A 166 4.11 -8.37 -3.41
C PHE A 166 5.28 -8.57 -2.45
N VAL A 167 6.44 -7.99 -2.75
CA VAL A 167 7.64 -8.15 -1.92
C VAL A 167 7.43 -7.46 -0.55
N THR A 168 6.86 -6.25 -0.56
CA THR A 168 6.59 -5.50 0.68
C THR A 168 5.57 -6.21 1.57
N SER A 169 4.64 -7.01 1.03
CA SER A 169 3.69 -7.76 1.87
C SER A 169 4.26 -9.04 2.48
N LYS A 170 5.49 -9.45 2.10
CA LYS A 170 6.14 -10.68 2.57
C LYS A 170 7.35 -10.44 3.48
N LEU A 171 7.98 -9.27 3.40
CA LEU A 171 9.15 -8.89 4.20
C LEU A 171 8.73 -8.37 5.58
#